data_AF-A0A5C5VNA6-F1
#
_entry.id   AF-A0A5C5VNA6-F1
#
_cell.length_a   1.000
_cell.length_b   1.000
_cell.length_c   1.000
_cell.angle_alpha   90.00
_cell.angle_beta   90.00
_cell.angle_gamma   90.00
#
_symmetry.space_group_name_H-M   'P 1'
#
loop_
_entity.id
_entity.type
_entity.pdbx_description
1 polymer ?
#
loop_
_entity_poly.entity_id
_entity_poly.type
_entity_poly.pdbx_seq_one_letter_code
_entity_poly.pdbx_strand_id
1 'polypeptide(L)'
;MVSADMIASSLTTLLSESLEGGNPAGSWFINRDDPGLIRLLHRYSALEASTPPAPGRKSIVAHAAHLQYHLSLIEATLEGSPDAFATADWSAAWQVEEIRDMEWHAMITDIERMGRLWLAACEQPHEWNQMMLTGAFASVAHIAYHMGAIRQIA
;
A
#
# COMPACT_ATOMS: atom_id res chain seq x y z
N MET A 1 -22.32 -12.23 16.55
CA MET A 1 -21.01 -12.87 16.26
C MET A 1 -20.43 -12.20 15.04
N VAL A 2 -19.11 -12.05 14.96
CA VAL A 2 -18.42 -11.54 13.77
C VAL A 2 -18.31 -12.68 12.75
N SER A 3 -18.78 -12.48 11.52
CA SER A 3 -18.66 -13.48 10.43
C SER A 3 -17.44 -13.21 9.55
N ALA A 4 -17.03 -14.22 8.77
CA ALA A 4 -16.00 -14.06 7.74
C ALA A 4 -16.34 -12.96 6.72
N ASP A 5 -17.61 -12.88 6.31
CA ASP A 5 -18.08 -11.85 5.38
C ASP A 5 -17.99 -10.44 5.98
N MET A 6 -18.29 -10.28 7.28
CA MET A 6 -18.14 -9.00 7.98
C MET A 6 -16.67 -8.56 8.03
N ILE A 7 -15.76 -9.50 8.27
CA ILE A 7 -14.31 -9.26 8.26
C ILE A 7 -13.86 -8.83 6.86
N ALA A 8 -14.19 -9.62 5.83
CA ALA A 8 -13.81 -9.35 4.46
C ALA A 8 -14.30 -7.97 4.01
N SER A 9 -15.59 -7.68 4.23
CA SER A 9 -16.19 -6.38 3.88
C SER A 9 -15.53 -5.21 4.61
N SER A 10 -15.14 -5.39 5.88
CA SER A 10 -14.47 -4.34 6.65
C SER A 10 -13.04 -4.10 6.13
N LEU A 11 -12.31 -5.17 5.82
CA LEU A 11 -10.95 -5.07 5.28
C LEU A 11 -10.96 -4.42 3.89
N THR A 12 -11.85 -4.84 3.00
CA THR A 12 -11.93 -4.31 1.63
C THR A 12 -12.37 -2.84 1.62
N THR A 13 -13.25 -2.45 2.54
CA THR A 13 -13.60 -1.03 2.77
C THR A 13 -12.35 -0.20 3.09
N LEU A 14 -11.53 -0.65 4.05
CA LEU A 14 -10.34 0.09 4.48
C LEU A 14 -9.21 0.04 3.43
N LEU A 15 -9.05 -1.08 2.72
CA LEU A 15 -8.08 -1.21 1.63
C LEU A 15 -8.45 -0.32 0.44
N SER A 16 -9.71 -0.32 0.00
CA SER A 16 -10.21 0.60 -1.04
C SER A 16 -9.99 2.05 -0.61
N GLU A 17 -10.34 2.42 0.63
CA GLU A 17 -10.05 3.76 1.15
C GLU A 17 -8.55 4.10 1.10
N SER A 18 -7.67 3.16 1.44
CA SER A 18 -6.22 3.37 1.42
C SER A 18 -5.66 3.59 0.02
N LEU A 19 -6.15 2.84 -0.98
CA LEU A 19 -5.63 2.85 -2.35
C LEU A 19 -6.29 3.95 -3.19
N GLU A 20 -7.61 4.00 -3.14
CA GLU A 20 -8.48 4.80 -4.00
C GLU A 20 -8.88 6.12 -3.34
N GLY A 21 -8.91 6.20 -2.01
CA GLY A 21 -9.17 7.43 -1.28
C GLY A 21 -10.55 7.51 -0.65
N GLY A 22 -10.87 8.70 -0.15
CA GLY A 22 -12.13 8.93 0.54
C GLY A 22 -13.34 8.66 -0.37
N ASN A 23 -14.42 8.18 0.25
CA ASN A 23 -15.71 7.94 -0.38
C ASN A 23 -16.77 8.82 0.31
N PRO A 24 -17.62 9.54 -0.43
CA PRO A 24 -18.73 10.32 0.12
C PRO A 24 -19.67 9.53 1.05
N ALA A 25 -19.83 8.22 0.82
CA ALA A 25 -20.65 7.33 1.65
C ALA A 25 -20.01 7.03 3.02
N GLY A 26 -18.70 7.22 3.17
CA GLY A 26 -17.98 6.98 4.41
C GLY A 26 -16.47 6.91 4.18
N SER A 27 -15.70 7.56 5.05
CA SER A 27 -14.24 7.42 5.13
C SER A 27 -13.88 7.36 6.61
N TRP A 28 -12.95 6.47 6.95
CA TRP A 28 -12.72 6.01 8.31
C TRP A 28 -11.42 6.54 8.89
N PHE A 29 -10.38 6.69 8.08
CA PHE A 29 -9.08 7.22 8.52
C PHE A 29 -8.51 8.34 7.64
N ILE A 30 -9.14 8.64 6.49
CA ILE A 30 -8.91 9.88 5.74
C ILE A 30 -10.21 10.69 5.57
N ASN A 31 -10.11 11.95 5.15
CA ASN A 31 -11.30 12.75 4.86
C ASN A 31 -11.97 12.29 3.54
N ARG A 32 -13.26 12.58 3.40
CA ARG A 32 -14.08 12.13 2.25
C ARG A 32 -13.52 12.52 0.89
N ASP A 33 -12.86 13.68 0.79
CA ASP A 33 -12.32 14.20 -0.47
C ASP A 33 -10.80 14.00 -0.58
N ASP A 34 -10.17 13.38 0.42
CA ASP A 34 -8.73 13.14 0.41
C ASP A 34 -8.36 12.07 -0.64
N PRO A 35 -7.20 12.20 -1.29
CA PRO A 35 -6.69 11.16 -2.17
C PRO A 35 -6.28 9.92 -1.37
N GLY A 36 -6.51 8.74 -1.93
CA GLY A 36 -5.81 7.52 -1.53
C GLY A 36 -4.37 7.53 -2.03
N LEU A 37 -3.64 6.46 -1.75
CA LEU A 37 -2.22 6.32 -2.11
C LEU A 37 -1.98 6.62 -3.59
N ILE A 38 -2.76 6.03 -4.50
CA ILE A 38 -2.48 6.13 -5.94
C ILE A 38 -2.60 7.58 -6.42
N ARG A 39 -3.72 8.25 -6.09
CA ARG A 39 -3.91 9.67 -6.41
C ARG A 39 -2.91 10.58 -5.70
N LEU A 40 -2.46 10.21 -4.50
CA LEU A 40 -1.45 10.97 -3.77
C LEU A 40 -0.09 10.92 -4.48
N LEU A 41 0.34 9.73 -4.92
CA LEU A 41 1.62 9.57 -5.63
C LEU A 41 1.65 10.32 -6.97
N HIS A 42 0.52 10.33 -7.71
CA HIS A 42 0.40 11.07 -8.97
C HIS A 42 0.52 12.60 -8.84
N ARG A 43 0.54 13.16 -7.62
CA ARG A 43 0.73 14.61 -7.42
C ARG A 43 2.18 15.06 -7.60
N TYR A 44 3.14 14.14 -7.54
CA TYR A 44 4.56 14.46 -7.55
C TYR A 44 5.20 14.00 -8.86
N SER A 45 6.05 14.86 -9.42
CA SER A 45 7.03 14.47 -10.44
C SER A 45 8.06 13.49 -9.87
N ALA A 46 8.80 12.81 -10.74
CA ALA A 46 9.88 11.93 -10.27
C ALA A 46 10.94 12.69 -9.48
N LEU A 47 11.29 13.92 -9.91
CA LEU A 47 12.24 14.77 -9.21
C LEU A 47 11.77 15.13 -7.78
N GLU A 48 10.51 15.56 -7.63
CA GLU A 48 9.93 15.82 -6.31
C GLU A 48 9.89 14.55 -5.47
N ALA A 49 9.51 13.42 -6.08
CA ALA A 49 9.44 12.15 -5.38
C ALA A 49 10.81 11.67 -4.89
N SER A 50 11.88 11.94 -5.65
CA SER A 50 13.26 11.62 -5.29
C SER A 50 13.88 12.60 -4.29
N THR A 51 13.31 13.79 -4.10
CA THR A 51 13.90 14.82 -3.21
C THR A 51 13.60 14.51 -1.74
N PRO A 52 14.61 14.27 -0.89
CA PRO A 52 14.38 14.06 0.54
C PRO A 52 13.96 15.36 1.24
N PRO A 53 13.06 15.33 2.24
CA PRO A 53 12.60 16.53 2.94
C PRO A 53 13.67 17.17 3.84
N ALA A 54 14.66 16.38 4.28
CA ALA A 54 15.80 16.81 5.07
C ALA A 54 16.92 15.75 5.00
N PRO A 55 18.18 16.11 5.33
CA PRO A 55 19.28 15.15 5.38
C PRO A 55 18.95 13.93 6.26
N GLY A 56 19.19 12.72 5.72
CA GLY A 56 18.94 11.46 6.41
C GLY A 56 17.47 11.04 6.53
N ARG A 57 16.53 11.82 5.98
CA ARG A 57 15.11 11.43 5.89
C ARG A 57 14.85 10.69 4.57
N LYS A 58 13.89 9.77 4.58
CA LYS A 58 13.47 9.05 3.36
C LYS A 58 12.58 9.94 2.49
N SER A 59 12.80 9.88 1.18
CA SER A 59 12.04 10.59 0.16
C SER A 59 10.71 9.87 -0.14
N ILE A 60 9.84 10.50 -0.93
CA ILE A 60 8.55 9.90 -1.33
C ILE A 60 8.77 8.62 -2.13
N VAL A 61 9.74 8.61 -3.06
CA VAL A 61 10.06 7.42 -3.85
C VAL A 61 10.54 6.26 -2.98
N ALA A 62 11.30 6.54 -1.91
CA ALA A 62 11.73 5.49 -0.99
C ALA A 62 10.54 4.87 -0.23
N HIS A 63 9.55 5.69 0.16
CA HIS A 63 8.30 5.19 0.75
C HIS A 63 7.46 4.39 -0.26
N ALA A 64 7.35 4.86 -1.50
CA ALA A 64 6.61 4.18 -2.57
C ALA A 64 7.27 2.84 -2.94
N ALA A 65 8.61 2.79 -3.06
CA ALA A 65 9.36 1.56 -3.30
C ALA A 65 9.17 0.55 -2.16
N HIS A 66 9.15 1.01 -0.91
CA HIS A 66 8.88 0.14 0.23
C HIS A 66 7.46 -0.45 0.20
N LEU A 67 6.46 0.34 -0.18
CA LEU A 67 5.09 -0.13 -0.39
C LEU A 67 4.97 -1.10 -1.58
N GLN A 68 5.66 -0.81 -2.68
CA GLN A 68 5.72 -1.68 -3.85
C GLN A 68 6.28 -3.05 -3.46
N TYR A 69 7.35 -3.08 -2.66
CA TYR A 69 7.93 -4.32 -2.16
C TYR A 69 6.97 -5.08 -1.24
N HIS A 70 6.31 -4.40 -0.30
CA HIS A 70 5.28 -5.04 0.54
C HIS A 70 4.18 -5.70 -0.30
N LEU A 71 3.66 -5.00 -1.31
CA LEU A 71 2.61 -5.52 -2.19
C LEU A 71 3.10 -6.66 -3.08
N SER A 72 4.37 -6.66 -3.51
CA SER A 72 4.92 -7.77 -4.30
C SER A 72 5.10 -9.05 -3.46
N LEU A 73 5.35 -8.92 -2.15
CA LEU A 73 5.36 -10.07 -1.23
C LEU A 73 3.96 -10.67 -1.06
N ILE A 74 2.92 -9.83 -1.00
CA ILE A 74 1.53 -10.28 -1.01
C ILE A 74 1.23 -11.03 -2.30
N GLU A 75 1.55 -10.44 -3.45
CA GLU A 75 1.36 -11.07 -4.75
C GLU A 75 2.07 -12.43 -4.83
N ALA A 76 3.36 -12.49 -4.49
CA ALA A 76 4.13 -13.74 -4.48
C ALA A 76 3.49 -14.80 -3.57
N THR A 77 2.96 -14.39 -2.41
CA THR A 77 2.25 -15.28 -1.50
C THR A 77 0.99 -15.86 -2.15
N LEU A 78 0.21 -15.01 -2.84
CA LEU A 78 -1.00 -15.41 -3.56
C LEU A 78 -0.70 -16.31 -4.76
N GLU A 79 0.47 -16.14 -5.39
CA GLU A 79 0.96 -16.97 -6.50
C GLU A 79 1.63 -18.28 -6.04
N GLY A 80 1.56 -18.61 -4.75
CA GLY A 80 2.02 -19.90 -4.21
C GLY A 80 3.41 -19.89 -3.59
N SER A 81 3.95 -18.72 -3.22
CA SER A 81 5.18 -18.58 -2.44
C SER A 81 4.87 -18.19 -0.98
N PRO A 82 4.38 -19.12 -0.13
CA PRO A 82 3.87 -18.80 1.21
C PRO A 82 4.91 -18.21 2.16
N ASP A 83 6.20 -18.44 1.89
CA ASP A 83 7.32 -17.95 2.71
C ASP A 83 7.89 -16.60 2.23
N ALA A 84 7.26 -15.93 1.27
CA ALA A 84 7.76 -14.67 0.70
C ALA A 84 8.07 -13.62 1.79
N PHE A 85 7.19 -13.50 2.79
CA PHE A 85 7.40 -12.59 3.92
C PHE A 85 8.52 -13.04 4.88
N ALA A 86 8.74 -14.34 5.03
CA ALA A 86 9.72 -14.89 5.97
C ALA A 86 11.17 -14.63 5.51
N THR A 87 11.39 -14.53 4.20
CA THR A 87 12.71 -14.31 3.58
C THR A 87 12.89 -12.88 3.06
N ALA A 88 11.93 -11.99 3.34
CA ALA A 88 11.94 -10.62 2.84
C ALA A 88 13.11 -9.80 3.38
N ASP A 89 13.83 -9.13 2.47
CA ASP A 89 14.83 -8.13 2.82
C ASP A 89 14.20 -6.74 2.78
N TRP A 90 13.59 -6.35 3.91
CA TRP A 90 12.98 -5.04 4.07
C TRP A 90 13.97 -3.88 3.96
N SER A 91 15.27 -4.12 4.17
CA SER A 91 16.30 -3.08 4.07
C SER A 91 16.61 -2.71 2.62
N ALA A 92 16.54 -3.69 1.72
CA ALA A 92 16.70 -3.48 0.27
C ALA A 92 15.57 -2.60 -0.29
N ALA A 93 14.36 -2.72 0.24
CA ALA A 93 13.20 -1.95 -0.19
C ALA A 93 13.32 -0.42 0.05
N TRP A 94 14.31 0.01 0.84
CA TRP A 94 14.59 1.42 1.15
C TRP A 94 15.75 2.03 0.36
N GLN A 95 16.36 1.29 -0.56
CA GLN A 95 17.56 1.70 -1.30
C GLN A 95 17.23 2.49 -2.58
N VAL A 96 15.96 2.59 -2.97
CA VAL A 96 15.54 3.43 -4.11
C VAL A 96 15.55 4.89 -3.66
N GLU A 97 16.57 5.63 -4.12
CA GLU A 97 16.75 7.05 -3.78
C GLU A 97 16.32 7.99 -4.91
N GLU A 98 16.55 7.57 -6.15
CA GLU A 98 16.25 8.34 -7.35
C GLU A 98 15.44 7.51 -8.36
N ILE A 99 14.57 8.18 -9.12
CA ILE A 99 13.77 7.56 -10.18
C ILE A 99 13.54 8.55 -11.31
N ARG A 100 13.33 8.07 -12.54
CA ARG A 100 12.96 8.93 -13.68
C ARG A 100 11.46 8.88 -13.93
N ASP A 101 10.93 9.86 -14.65
CA ASP A 101 9.48 10.01 -14.86
C ASP A 101 8.81 8.74 -15.40
N MET A 102 9.39 8.09 -16.41
CA MET A 102 8.81 6.86 -16.96
C MET A 102 8.75 5.74 -15.92
N GLU A 103 9.82 5.56 -15.15
CA GLU A 103 9.92 4.54 -14.10
C GLU A 103 9.00 4.86 -12.92
N TRP A 104 8.80 6.16 -12.62
CA TRP A 104 7.88 6.60 -11.58
C TRP A 104 6.43 6.26 -11.90
N HIS A 105 5.99 6.56 -13.13
CA HIS A 105 4.63 6.20 -13.56
C HIS A 105 4.43 4.68 -13.62
N ALA A 106 5.46 3.92 -14.04
CA ALA A 106 5.42 2.46 -14.01
C ALA A 106 5.28 1.93 -12.57
N MET A 107 6.07 2.46 -11.63
CA MET A 107 5.98 2.09 -10.21
C MET A 107 4.58 2.35 -9.64
N ILE A 108 3.98 3.51 -9.90
CA ILE A 108 2.61 3.81 -9.43
C ILE A 108 1.61 2.81 -10.04
N THR A 109 1.75 2.49 -11.33
CA THR A 109 0.89 1.53 -12.03
C THR A 109 1.01 0.13 -11.42
N ASP A 110 2.22 -0.31 -11.08
CA ASP A 110 2.46 -1.61 -10.44
C ASP A 110 1.88 -1.65 -9.03
N ILE A 111 2.06 -0.60 -8.23
CA ILE A 111 1.45 -0.47 -6.89
C ILE A 111 -0.07 -0.57 -7.01
N GLU A 112 -0.67 0.14 -7.96
CA GLU A 112 -2.12 0.11 -8.18
C GLU A 112 -2.60 -1.29 -8.58
N ARG A 113 -1.89 -1.95 -9.50
CA ARG A 113 -2.20 -3.32 -9.95
C ARG A 113 -2.16 -4.31 -8.80
N MET A 114 -1.06 -4.33 -8.03
CA MET A 114 -0.90 -5.25 -6.91
C MET A 114 -1.88 -4.94 -5.77
N GLY A 115 -2.16 -3.66 -5.53
CA GLY A 115 -3.17 -3.23 -4.57
C GLY A 115 -4.57 -3.75 -4.92
N ARG A 116 -4.97 -3.65 -6.20
CA ARG A 116 -6.24 -4.22 -6.68
C ARG A 116 -6.27 -5.74 -6.60
N LEU A 117 -5.15 -6.40 -6.90
CA LEU A 117 -5.03 -7.85 -6.75
C LEU A 117 -5.23 -8.27 -5.29
N TRP A 118 -4.64 -7.52 -4.34
CA TRP A 118 -4.83 -7.77 -2.92
C TRP A 118 -6.27 -7.51 -2.45
N LEU A 119 -6.88 -6.42 -2.93
CA LEU A 119 -8.29 -6.12 -2.66
C LEU A 119 -9.20 -7.26 -3.13
N ALA A 120 -9.03 -7.70 -4.38
CA ALA A 120 -9.81 -8.79 -4.96
C ALA A 120 -9.62 -10.11 -4.19
N ALA A 121 -8.40 -10.39 -3.72
CA ALA A 121 -8.13 -11.56 -2.88
C ALA A 121 -8.86 -11.50 -1.54
N CYS A 122 -8.94 -10.32 -0.91
CA CYS A 122 -9.71 -10.10 0.33
C CYS A 122 -11.23 -10.24 0.13
N GLU A 123 -11.74 -9.97 -1.08
CA GLU A 123 -13.17 -10.11 -1.42
C GLU A 123 -13.59 -11.56 -1.66
N GLN A 124 -12.67 -12.46 -2.03
CA GLN A 124 -13.01 -13.85 -2.25
C GLN A 124 -13.42 -14.53 -0.95
N PRO A 125 -14.40 -15.46 -0.95
CA PRO A 125 -14.70 -16.27 0.22
C PRO A 125 -13.49 -17.11 0.63
N HIS A 126 -13.05 -17.00 1.88
CA HIS A 126 -11.98 -17.84 2.41
C HIS A 126 -12.11 -18.05 3.92
N GLU A 127 -11.51 -19.15 4.39
CA GLU A 127 -11.39 -19.42 5.82
C GLU A 127 -10.28 -18.56 6.41
N TRP A 128 -10.69 -17.53 7.16
CA TRP A 128 -9.77 -16.69 7.89
C TRP A 128 -9.16 -17.43 9.08
N ASN A 129 -7.83 -17.56 9.09
CA ASN A 129 -7.08 -17.90 10.29
C ASN A 129 -6.39 -16.67 10.88
N GLN A 130 -5.84 -16.80 12.09
CA GLN A 130 -5.21 -15.69 12.80
C GLN A 130 -4.05 -15.05 12.02
N MET A 131 -3.24 -15.84 11.31
CA MET A 131 -2.12 -15.33 10.53
C MET A 131 -2.61 -14.46 9.37
N MET A 132 -3.57 -14.97 8.59
CA MET A 132 -4.16 -14.25 7.46
C MET A 132 -4.83 -12.94 7.90
N LEU A 133 -5.61 -12.99 8.99
CA LEU A 133 -6.25 -11.81 9.58
C LEU A 133 -5.22 -10.78 10.01
N THR A 134 -4.19 -11.21 10.74
CA THR A 134 -3.13 -10.32 11.22
C THR A 134 -2.40 -9.66 10.05
N GLY A 135 -2.07 -10.43 9.00
CA GLY A 135 -1.46 -9.92 7.78
C GLY A 135 -2.34 -8.91 7.05
N ALA A 136 -3.64 -9.17 6.93
CA ALA A 136 -4.57 -8.26 6.27
C ALA A 136 -4.74 -6.93 7.02
N PHE A 137 -4.90 -6.97 8.35
CA PHE A 137 -4.93 -5.75 9.15
C PHE A 137 -3.59 -5.00 9.12
N ALA A 138 -2.47 -5.72 9.17
CA ALA A 138 -1.14 -5.13 9.06
C ALA A 138 -0.93 -4.44 7.71
N SER A 139 -1.44 -5.00 6.61
CA SER A 139 -1.37 -4.40 5.27
C SER A 139 -2.08 -3.03 5.23
N VAL A 140 -3.29 -2.93 5.78
CA VAL A 140 -4.01 -1.65 5.92
C VAL A 140 -3.20 -0.65 6.74
N ALA A 141 -2.69 -1.06 7.91
CA ALA A 141 -1.93 -0.19 8.79
C ALA A 141 -0.61 0.29 8.15
N HIS A 142 0.07 -0.59 7.41
CA HIS A 142 1.33 -0.30 6.72
C HIS A 142 1.12 0.73 5.60
N ILE A 143 0.10 0.54 4.75
CA ILE A 143 -0.27 1.51 3.71
C ILE A 143 -0.64 2.85 4.34
N ALA A 144 -1.48 2.86 5.38
CA ALA A 144 -1.90 4.09 6.05
C ALA A 144 -0.72 4.85 6.68
N TYR A 145 0.22 4.14 7.31
CA TYR A 145 1.44 4.74 7.87
C TYR A 145 2.27 5.45 6.79
N HIS A 146 2.57 4.76 5.69
CA HIS A 146 3.37 5.33 4.61
C HIS A 146 2.65 6.45 3.88
N MET A 147 1.33 6.35 3.70
CA MET A 147 0.54 7.44 3.15
C MET A 147 0.60 8.68 4.06
N GLY A 148 0.50 8.50 5.38
CA GLY A 148 0.69 9.58 6.36
C GLY A 148 2.08 10.20 6.30
N ALA A 149 3.13 9.38 6.17
CA ALA A 149 4.50 9.85 6.01
C ALA A 149 4.67 10.68 4.72
N ILE A 150 4.19 10.19 3.59
CA ILE A 150 4.24 10.91 2.30
C ILE A 150 3.52 12.25 2.39
N ARG A 151 2.35 12.31 3.06
CA ARG A 151 1.59 13.56 3.27
C ARG A 151 2.33 14.59 4.14
N GLN A 152 3.31 14.18 4.94
CA GLN A 152 4.12 15.08 5.79
C GLN A 152 5.45 15.50 5.14
N ILE A 153 5.87 14.81 4.08
CA ILE A 153 7.05 15.19 3.28
C ILE A 153 6.71 16.34 2.33
N ALA A 154 5.47 16.33 1.83
CA ALA A 154 4.92 17.30 0.90
C ALA A 154 4.44 18.59 1.54
#